data_AF-A0A3D2FY20-F1
#
_entry.id   AF-A0A3D2FY20-F1
#
_cell.length_a   1.000
_cell.length_b   1.000
_cell.length_c   1.000
_cell.angle_alpha   90.00
_cell.angle_beta   90.00
_cell.angle_gamma   90.00
#
_symmetry.space_group_name_H-M   'P 1'
#
loop_
_entity.id
_entity.type
_entity.pdbx_description
1 polymer ?
#
loop_
_entity_poly.entity_id
_entity_poly.type
_entity_poly.pdbx_seq_one_letter_code
_entity_poly.pdbx_strand_id
1 'polypeptide(L)'
;SAAARRLSGAGLLTAGDVPLPGPDELPVYRTEDILRRSADDGAFRALLGECQRVLGHTLSSADLNTLFGIYDRLGMTAETILLLIHHCADKLRRRYGEGRLPTMRAIEKEAFYWANREILTAPQAEEYLAALARRDEEMEKVRHALSLTGRDLTPTERKYIESWLSMGYGAEALAIAYDRTVVGTGKLAWAYMDKIVKSWYEKKLFTAEQIEKGDSRASSRAKPAAESAPRRTGG
;
A
#
# COMPACT_ATOMS: atom_id res chain seq x y z
N SER A 1 -9.55 -26.02 -23.53
CA SER A 1 -9.83 -24.79 -24.30
C SER A 1 -9.31 -24.93 -25.72
N ALA A 2 -9.96 -24.32 -26.71
CA ALA A 2 -9.51 -24.26 -28.11
C ALA A 2 -8.07 -23.70 -28.27
N ALA A 3 -7.59 -22.93 -27.29
CA ALA A 3 -6.21 -22.48 -27.18
C ALA A 3 -5.20 -23.65 -27.04
N ALA A 4 -5.55 -24.72 -26.33
CA ALA A 4 -4.67 -25.87 -26.10
C ALA A 4 -4.44 -26.69 -27.39
N ARG A 5 -5.42 -26.75 -28.29
CA ARG A 5 -5.28 -27.47 -29.58
C ARG A 5 -4.43 -26.71 -30.60
N ARG A 6 -4.33 -25.38 -30.48
CA ARG A 6 -3.47 -24.57 -31.35
C ARG A 6 -1.98 -24.73 -30.98
N LEU A 7 -1.67 -25.06 -29.73
CA LEU A 7 -0.29 -25.22 -29.25
C LEU A 7 0.32 -26.60 -29.59
N SER A 8 -0.49 -27.66 -29.78
CA SER A 8 0.03 -28.97 -30.21
C SER A 8 0.50 -29.00 -31.67
N GLY A 9 0.01 -28.11 -32.53
CA GLY A 9 0.38 -28.08 -33.95
C GLY A 9 1.77 -27.49 -34.27
N ALA A 10 2.39 -26.82 -33.29
CA ALA A 10 3.65 -26.09 -33.48
C ALA A 10 4.88 -26.81 -32.87
N GLY A 11 4.73 -28.04 -32.38
CA GLY A 11 5.85 -28.82 -31.79
C GLY A 11 6.43 -28.21 -30.50
N LEU A 12 5.65 -27.39 -29.78
CA LEU A 12 6.10 -26.53 -28.67
C LEU A 12 5.91 -27.11 -27.27
N LEU A 13 5.61 -28.40 -27.17
CA LEU A 13 5.70 -29.16 -25.92
C LEU A 13 6.41 -30.47 -26.25
N THR A 14 7.67 -30.61 -25.86
CA THR A 14 8.20 -31.95 -25.64
C THR A 14 7.43 -32.51 -24.46
N ALA A 15 6.50 -33.41 -24.74
CA ALA A 15 5.85 -34.26 -23.75
C ALA A 15 6.95 -34.96 -22.93
N GLY A 16 7.11 -34.49 -21.69
CA GLY A 16 8.12 -34.95 -20.75
C GLY A 16 7.81 -34.38 -19.39
N ASP A 17 6.67 -34.81 -18.83
CA ASP A 17 6.38 -34.95 -17.39
C ASP A 17 6.73 -33.79 -16.43
N VAL A 18 6.72 -32.53 -16.89
CA VAL A 18 6.74 -31.39 -15.98
C VAL A 18 5.31 -31.16 -15.48
N PRO A 19 5.04 -31.29 -14.17
CA PRO A 19 3.73 -30.98 -13.62
C PRO A 19 3.30 -29.59 -14.05
N LEU A 20 2.01 -29.44 -14.41
CA LEU A 20 1.47 -28.11 -14.68
C LEU A 20 1.69 -27.25 -13.43
N PRO A 21 2.27 -26.05 -13.58
CA PRO A 21 2.52 -25.19 -12.42
C PRO A 21 1.21 -24.89 -11.70
N GLY A 22 1.27 -24.76 -10.38
CA GLY A 22 0.14 -24.35 -9.56
C GLY A 22 -0.41 -22.97 -9.98
N PRO A 23 -1.60 -22.58 -9.50
CA PRO A 23 -2.21 -21.29 -9.84
C PRO A 23 -1.33 -20.09 -9.46
N ASP A 24 -0.52 -20.23 -8.39
CA ASP A 24 0.41 -19.22 -7.87
C ASP A 24 1.89 -19.58 -8.13
N GLU A 25 2.16 -20.36 -9.17
CA GLU A 25 3.53 -20.75 -9.53
C GLU A 25 3.84 -20.38 -10.98
N LEU A 26 5.06 -19.87 -11.22
CA LEU A 26 5.54 -19.61 -12.58
C LEU A 26 6.00 -20.92 -13.25
N PRO A 27 5.71 -21.11 -14.55
CA PRO A 27 6.29 -22.21 -15.31
C PRO A 27 7.81 -22.09 -15.39
N VAL A 28 8.49 -23.24 -15.48
CA VAL A 28 9.91 -23.30 -15.77
C VAL A 28 10.12 -23.53 -17.26
N TYR A 29 10.84 -22.62 -17.89
CA TYR A 29 11.20 -22.64 -19.30
C TYR A 29 12.68 -22.98 -19.47
N ARG A 30 13.03 -23.62 -20.58
CA ARG A 30 14.45 -23.79 -20.94
C ARG A 30 15.03 -22.44 -21.33
N THR A 31 16.25 -22.17 -20.91
CA THR A 31 16.94 -20.90 -21.20
C THR A 31 17.02 -20.64 -22.70
N GLU A 32 17.28 -21.67 -23.51
CA GLU A 32 17.36 -21.55 -24.97
C GLU A 32 16.02 -21.10 -25.57
N ASP A 33 14.90 -21.60 -25.05
CA ASP A 33 13.57 -21.20 -25.51
C ASP A 33 13.24 -19.75 -25.12
N ILE A 34 13.63 -19.31 -23.92
CA ILE A 34 13.50 -17.91 -23.49
C ILE A 34 14.30 -17.01 -24.43
N LEU A 35 15.57 -17.34 -24.67
CA LEU A 35 16.46 -16.52 -25.50
C LEU A 35 15.96 -16.44 -26.94
N ARG A 36 15.49 -17.56 -27.52
CA ARG A 36 14.88 -17.56 -28.86
C ARG A 36 13.65 -16.65 -28.92
N ARG A 37 12.72 -16.78 -27.97
CA ARG A 37 11.51 -15.93 -27.93
C ARG A 37 11.86 -14.44 -27.70
N SER A 38 12.89 -14.17 -26.90
CA SER A 38 13.39 -12.82 -26.63
C SER A 38 14.12 -12.20 -27.83
N ALA A 39 14.63 -13.00 -28.76
CA ALA A 39 15.27 -12.52 -29.98
C ALA A 39 14.26 -11.91 -30.97
N ASP A 40 13.01 -12.33 -30.90
CA ASP A 40 11.92 -11.81 -31.74
C ASP A 40 11.07 -10.73 -31.02
N ASP A 41 11.25 -10.56 -29.70
CA ASP A 41 10.55 -9.57 -28.88
C ASP A 41 11.49 -8.44 -28.42
N GLY A 42 11.42 -7.31 -29.12
CA GLY A 42 12.24 -6.13 -28.80
C GLY A 42 11.90 -5.49 -27.45
N ALA A 43 10.64 -5.51 -27.03
CA ALA A 43 10.19 -4.91 -25.77
C ALA A 43 10.72 -5.72 -24.58
N PHE A 44 10.59 -7.06 -24.65
CA PHE A 44 11.14 -7.93 -23.61
C PHE A 44 12.67 -7.85 -23.54
N ARG A 45 13.37 -7.74 -24.68
CA ARG A 45 14.83 -7.54 -24.66
C ARG A 45 15.24 -6.23 -24.00
N ALA A 46 14.53 -5.14 -24.27
CA ALA A 46 14.77 -3.85 -23.63
C ALA A 46 14.56 -3.96 -22.10
N LEU A 47 13.50 -4.66 -21.67
CA LEU A 47 13.25 -4.96 -20.26
C LEU A 47 14.44 -5.69 -19.62
N LEU A 48 14.99 -6.74 -20.24
CA LEU A 48 16.13 -7.47 -19.67
C LEU A 48 17.35 -6.56 -19.43
N GLY A 49 17.65 -5.67 -20.39
CA GLY A 49 18.74 -4.71 -20.25
C GLY A 49 18.52 -3.76 -19.07
N GLU A 50 17.30 -3.26 -18.93
CA GLU A 50 16.94 -2.35 -17.85
C GLU A 50 16.88 -3.05 -16.49
N CYS A 51 16.39 -4.29 -16.42
CA CYS A 51 16.42 -5.11 -15.21
C CYS A 51 17.86 -5.29 -14.69
N GLN A 52 18.83 -5.56 -15.57
CA GLN A 52 20.24 -5.65 -15.15
C GLN A 52 20.74 -4.34 -14.57
N ARG A 53 20.34 -3.20 -15.15
CA ARG A 53 20.72 -1.88 -14.66
C ARG A 53 20.15 -1.60 -13.27
N VAL A 54 18.88 -1.94 -13.04
CA VAL A 54 18.18 -1.71 -11.76
C VAL A 54 18.65 -2.69 -10.68
N LEU A 55 18.88 -3.96 -11.04
CA LEU A 55 19.34 -5.01 -10.12
C LEU A 55 20.85 -5.04 -9.91
N GLY A 56 21.63 -4.30 -10.71
CA GLY A 56 23.07 -4.13 -10.54
C GLY A 56 23.89 -5.40 -10.77
N HIS A 57 23.32 -6.44 -11.40
CA HIS A 57 24.00 -7.68 -11.72
C HIS A 57 23.52 -8.24 -13.07
N THR A 58 24.33 -9.12 -13.65
CA THR A 58 23.95 -9.91 -14.82
C THR A 58 22.83 -10.89 -14.48
N LEU A 59 21.84 -11.02 -15.34
CA LEU A 59 20.73 -11.95 -15.12
C LEU A 59 21.19 -13.40 -15.32
N SER A 60 20.97 -14.22 -14.30
CA SER A 60 21.14 -15.66 -14.36
C SER A 60 19.98 -16.32 -15.12
N SER A 61 20.12 -17.61 -15.47
CA SER A 61 19.04 -18.39 -16.08
C SER A 61 17.77 -18.46 -15.21
N ALA A 62 17.93 -18.39 -13.89
CA ALA A 62 16.81 -18.35 -12.95
C ALA A 62 16.09 -16.99 -13.03
N ASP A 63 16.85 -15.89 -13.08
CA ASP A 63 16.27 -14.54 -13.18
C ASP A 63 15.51 -14.38 -14.51
N LEU A 64 16.09 -14.87 -15.61
CA LEU A 64 15.44 -14.90 -16.92
C LEU A 64 14.13 -15.69 -16.87
N ASN A 65 14.12 -16.85 -16.21
CA ASN A 65 12.92 -17.66 -16.04
C ASN A 65 11.82 -16.91 -15.28
N THR A 66 12.15 -16.27 -14.16
CA THR A 66 11.18 -15.49 -13.39
C THR A 66 10.63 -14.32 -14.19
N LEU A 67 11.48 -13.50 -14.82
CA LEU A 67 11.05 -12.36 -15.63
C LEU A 67 10.18 -12.80 -16.81
N PHE A 68 10.58 -13.88 -17.48
CA PHE A 68 9.83 -14.42 -18.61
C PHE A 68 8.49 -15.02 -18.17
N GLY A 69 8.43 -15.69 -17.03
CA GLY A 69 7.18 -16.19 -16.45
C GLY A 69 6.22 -15.04 -16.10
N ILE A 70 6.70 -13.95 -15.51
CA ILE A 70 5.86 -12.78 -15.23
C ILE A 70 5.30 -12.19 -16.54
N TYR A 71 6.12 -12.12 -17.58
CA TYR A 71 5.73 -11.60 -18.89
C TYR A 71 4.72 -12.52 -19.62
N ASP A 72 5.06 -13.80 -19.79
CA ASP A 72 4.31 -14.77 -20.59
C ASP A 72 3.10 -15.35 -19.85
N ARG A 73 3.28 -15.74 -18.58
CA ARG A 73 2.24 -16.44 -17.80
C ARG A 73 1.30 -15.49 -17.08
N LEU A 74 1.81 -14.42 -16.48
CA LEU A 74 0.96 -13.42 -15.82
C LEU A 74 0.43 -12.38 -16.81
N GLY A 75 1.00 -12.31 -18.02
CA GLY A 75 0.55 -11.40 -19.08
C GLY A 75 0.89 -9.93 -18.80
N MET A 76 1.88 -9.67 -17.95
CA MET A 76 2.33 -8.31 -17.67
C MET A 76 3.15 -7.76 -18.83
N THR A 77 2.91 -6.50 -19.20
CA THR A 77 3.74 -5.82 -20.22
C THR A 77 5.16 -5.55 -19.70
N ALA A 78 6.11 -5.35 -20.61
CA ALA A 78 7.49 -5.05 -20.26
C ALA A 78 7.58 -3.81 -19.35
N GLU A 79 6.81 -2.78 -19.68
CA GLU A 79 6.70 -1.53 -18.93
C GLU A 79 6.11 -1.77 -17.52
N THR A 80 5.08 -2.61 -17.39
CA THR A 80 4.52 -3.00 -16.07
C THR A 80 5.57 -3.66 -15.18
N ILE A 81 6.34 -4.59 -15.75
CA ILE A 81 7.38 -5.32 -15.00
C ILE A 81 8.47 -4.36 -14.53
N LEU A 82 8.85 -3.40 -15.37
CA LEU A 82 9.81 -2.38 -15.02
C LEU A 82 9.32 -1.51 -13.85
N LEU A 83 8.07 -1.03 -13.90
CA LEU A 83 7.45 -0.28 -12.81
C LEU A 83 7.40 -1.08 -11.51
N LEU A 84 7.09 -2.38 -11.60
CA LEU A 84 7.06 -3.28 -10.45
C LEU A 84 8.44 -3.45 -9.79
N ILE A 85 9.50 -3.61 -10.59
CA ILE A 85 10.86 -3.76 -10.07
C ILE A 85 11.32 -2.46 -9.41
N HIS A 86 11.06 -1.31 -10.03
CA HIS A 86 11.33 -0.01 -9.41
C HIS A 86 10.58 0.16 -8.09
N HIS A 87 9.29 -0.21 -8.04
CA HIS A 87 8.51 -0.19 -6.81
C HIS A 87 9.14 -1.05 -5.71
N CYS A 88 9.57 -2.28 -6.03
CA CYS A 88 10.27 -3.17 -5.11
C CYS A 88 11.58 -2.57 -4.59
N ALA A 89 12.38 -1.97 -5.48
CA ALA A 89 13.64 -1.32 -5.12
C ALA A 89 13.41 -0.10 -4.22
N ASP A 90 12.46 0.77 -4.55
CA ASP A 90 12.11 1.94 -3.76
C ASP A 90 11.59 1.56 -2.36
N LYS A 91 10.77 0.50 -2.26
CA LYS A 91 10.26 -0.02 -0.99
C LYS A 91 11.39 -0.51 -0.08
N LEU A 92 12.41 -1.16 -0.63
CA LEU A 92 13.61 -1.55 0.10
C LEU A 92 14.45 -0.34 0.50
N ARG A 93 14.64 0.62 -0.41
CA ARG A 93 15.38 1.86 -0.15
C ARG A 93 14.78 2.66 0.99
N ARG A 94 13.45 2.82 1.01
CA ARG A 94 12.74 3.49 2.11
C ARG A 94 12.91 2.76 3.45
N ARG A 95 12.97 1.43 3.43
CA ARG A 95 13.02 0.61 4.65
C ARG A 95 14.43 0.43 5.22
N TYR A 96 15.44 0.30 4.36
CA TYR A 96 16.79 -0.10 4.75
C TYR A 96 17.88 0.89 4.32
N GLY A 97 17.52 1.98 3.62
CA GLY A 97 18.48 2.90 3.02
C GLY A 97 19.03 2.41 1.69
N GLU A 98 20.06 3.08 1.19
CA GLU A 98 20.68 2.77 -0.10
C GLU A 98 21.46 1.44 -0.08
N GLY A 99 21.64 0.84 -1.26
CA GLY A 99 22.49 -0.35 -1.45
C GLY A 99 21.81 -1.71 -1.29
N ARG A 100 20.53 -1.76 -0.88
CA ARG A 100 19.73 -3.00 -0.90
C ARG A 100 18.88 -3.08 -2.17
N LEU A 101 18.98 -4.19 -2.87
CA LEU A 101 18.21 -4.47 -4.09
C LEU A 101 17.24 -5.62 -3.85
N PRO A 102 16.08 -5.64 -4.55
CA PRO A 102 15.11 -6.70 -4.39
C PRO A 102 15.64 -8.03 -4.95
N THR A 103 15.30 -9.12 -4.26
CA THR A 103 15.57 -10.46 -4.78
C THR A 103 14.52 -10.83 -5.82
N MET A 104 14.85 -11.72 -6.76
CA MET A 104 13.87 -12.21 -7.74
C MET A 104 12.64 -12.85 -7.10
N ARG A 105 12.81 -13.54 -5.96
CA ARG A 105 11.69 -14.08 -5.17
C ARG A 105 10.77 -12.99 -4.63
N ALA A 106 11.32 -11.83 -4.23
CA ALA A 106 10.51 -10.71 -3.78
C ALA A 106 9.74 -10.07 -4.95
N ILE A 107 10.40 -9.95 -6.12
CA ILE A 107 9.80 -9.45 -7.37
C ILE A 107 8.64 -10.37 -7.80
N GLU A 108 8.86 -11.68 -7.85
CA GLU A 108 7.84 -12.66 -8.20
C GLU A 108 6.62 -12.57 -7.27
N LYS A 109 6.85 -12.50 -5.95
CA LYS A 109 5.76 -12.36 -4.98
C LYS A 109 4.96 -11.07 -5.19
N GLU A 110 5.63 -9.96 -5.46
CA GLU A 110 4.96 -8.69 -5.75
C GLU A 110 4.22 -8.77 -7.10
N ALA A 111 4.75 -9.49 -8.10
CA ALA A 111 4.08 -9.72 -9.38
C ALA A 111 2.77 -10.50 -9.23
N PHE A 112 2.76 -11.58 -8.45
CA PHE A 112 1.50 -12.26 -8.09
C PHE A 112 0.55 -11.35 -7.31
N TYR A 113 1.06 -10.51 -6.42
CA TYR A 113 0.23 -9.54 -5.69
C TYR A 113 -0.46 -8.54 -6.63
N TRP A 114 0.24 -8.06 -7.66
CA TRP A 114 -0.29 -7.16 -8.69
C TRP A 114 -1.26 -7.90 -9.63
N ALA A 115 -0.90 -9.09 -10.10
CA ALA A 115 -1.73 -9.92 -10.98
C ALA A 115 -3.07 -10.29 -10.32
N ASN A 116 -3.06 -10.64 -9.03
CA ASN A 116 -4.27 -10.95 -8.27
C ASN A 116 -5.20 -9.73 -8.06
N ARG A 117 -4.72 -8.53 -8.39
CA ARG A 117 -5.51 -7.28 -8.42
C ARG A 117 -5.75 -6.77 -9.84
N GLU A 118 -5.46 -7.60 -10.84
CA GLU A 118 -5.61 -7.28 -12.26
C GLU A 118 -4.76 -6.08 -12.70
N ILE A 119 -3.65 -5.81 -11.99
CA ILE A 119 -2.67 -4.78 -12.34
C ILE A 119 -1.65 -5.40 -13.30
N LEU A 120 -2.01 -5.46 -14.59
CA LEU A 120 -1.21 -6.15 -15.61
C LEU A 120 -0.57 -5.18 -16.62
N THR A 121 -1.12 -3.98 -16.75
CA THR A 121 -0.67 -2.96 -17.71
C THR A 121 -0.02 -1.77 -17.03
N ALA A 122 0.85 -1.05 -17.75
CA ALA A 122 1.52 0.13 -17.21
C ALA A 122 0.54 1.21 -16.70
N PRO A 123 -0.56 1.57 -17.40
CA PRO A 123 -1.53 2.53 -16.87
C PRO A 123 -2.16 2.10 -15.54
N GLN A 124 -2.49 0.82 -15.38
CA GLN A 124 -3.04 0.30 -14.13
C GLN A 124 -2.01 0.35 -13.00
N ALA A 125 -0.75 0.03 -13.30
CA ALA A 125 0.35 0.11 -12.34
C ALA A 125 0.61 1.56 -11.91
N GLU A 126 0.63 2.50 -12.85
CA GLU A 126 0.78 3.93 -12.57
C GLU A 126 -0.36 4.46 -11.70
N GLU A 127 -1.61 4.11 -12.01
CA GLU A 127 -2.76 4.50 -11.19
C GLU A 127 -2.65 3.96 -9.76
N TYR A 128 -2.28 2.69 -9.62
CA TYR A 128 -2.05 2.06 -8.33
C TYR A 128 -0.93 2.75 -7.54
N LEU A 129 0.22 2.98 -8.17
CA LEU A 129 1.37 3.64 -7.54
C LEU A 129 1.04 5.09 -7.15
N ALA A 130 0.30 5.82 -7.99
CA ALA A 130 -0.16 7.16 -7.68
C ALA A 130 -1.15 7.16 -6.49
N ALA A 131 -2.03 6.17 -6.41
CA ALA A 131 -2.93 6.00 -5.27
C ALA A 131 -2.16 5.71 -3.97
N LEU A 132 -1.12 4.87 -4.03
CA LEU A 132 -0.22 4.64 -2.89
C LEU A 132 0.47 5.94 -2.46
N ALA A 133 1.05 6.68 -3.41
CA ALA A 133 1.73 7.93 -3.12
C ALA A 133 0.81 8.97 -2.46
N ARG A 134 -0.43 9.12 -2.95
CA ARG A 134 -1.44 9.98 -2.32
C ARG A 134 -1.75 9.55 -0.88
N ARG A 135 -1.88 8.24 -0.64
CA ARG A 135 -2.14 7.72 0.72
C ARG A 135 -0.96 7.97 1.66
N ASP A 136 0.26 7.81 1.18
CA ASP A 136 1.47 8.09 1.96
C ASP A 136 1.58 9.60 2.27
N GLU A 137 1.25 10.47 1.31
CA GLU A 137 1.21 11.92 1.52
C GLU A 137 0.18 12.32 2.58
N GLU A 138 -1.05 11.79 2.50
CA GLU A 138 -2.08 12.05 3.51
C GLU A 138 -1.70 11.50 4.89
N MET A 139 -1.09 10.31 4.94
CA MET A 139 -0.54 9.73 6.17
C MET A 139 0.49 10.67 6.81
N GLU A 140 1.41 11.22 6.01
CA GLU A 140 2.42 12.15 6.51
C GLU A 140 1.82 13.48 6.97
N LYS A 141 0.86 14.06 6.24
CA LYS A 141 0.13 15.26 6.68
C LYS A 141 -0.54 15.04 8.04
N VAL A 142 -1.20 13.89 8.24
CA VAL A 142 -1.80 13.55 9.54
C VAL A 142 -0.71 13.37 10.60
N ARG A 143 0.38 12.67 10.29
CA ARG A 143 1.50 12.48 11.22
C ARG A 143 2.04 13.83 11.73
N HIS A 144 2.18 14.81 10.84
CA HIS A 144 2.55 16.17 11.19
C HIS A 144 1.50 16.87 12.05
N ALA A 145 0.21 16.78 11.69
CA ALA A 145 -0.89 17.35 12.47
C ALA A 145 -0.97 16.80 13.91
N LEU A 146 -0.58 15.55 14.11
CA LEU A 146 -0.55 14.90 15.43
C LEU A 146 0.79 15.09 16.18
N SER A 147 1.70 15.90 15.64
CA SER A 147 3.05 16.12 16.20
C SER A 147 3.87 14.83 16.36
N LEU A 148 3.68 13.86 15.47
CA LEU A 148 4.35 12.55 15.48
C LEU A 148 5.61 12.54 14.61
N THR A 149 6.52 13.48 14.86
CA THR A 149 7.76 13.65 14.08
C THR A 149 8.94 12.87 14.67
N GLY A 150 9.93 12.52 13.84
CA GLY A 150 11.21 11.96 14.30
C GLY A 150 11.20 10.46 14.64
N ARG A 151 10.10 9.76 14.37
CA ARG A 151 10.01 8.30 14.45
C ARG A 151 8.98 7.74 13.49
N ASP A 152 9.04 6.44 13.28
CA ASP A 152 7.99 5.68 12.62
C ASP A 152 6.77 5.50 13.52
N LEU A 153 5.61 5.39 12.86
CA LEU A 153 4.37 4.98 13.51
C LEU A 153 4.43 3.50 13.90
N THR A 154 3.98 3.18 15.10
CA THR A 154 3.73 1.78 15.46
C THR A 154 2.56 1.23 14.62
N PRO A 155 2.43 -0.11 14.47
CA PRO A 155 1.33 -0.70 13.71
C PRO A 155 -0.07 -0.27 14.21
N THR A 156 -0.23 -0.10 15.52
CA THR A 156 -1.49 0.33 16.12
C THR A 156 -1.81 1.80 15.79
N GLU A 157 -0.82 2.68 15.85
CA GLU A 157 -0.99 4.11 15.51
C GLU A 157 -1.34 4.27 14.03
N ARG A 158 -0.63 3.56 13.16
CA ARG A 158 -0.93 3.50 11.72
C ARG A 158 -2.36 3.07 11.47
N LYS A 159 -2.85 2.02 12.17
CA LYS A 159 -4.22 1.54 12.02
C LYS A 159 -5.27 2.59 12.39
N TYR A 160 -5.05 3.39 13.44
CA TYR A 160 -5.95 4.49 13.78
C TYR A 160 -6.00 5.54 12.66
N ILE A 161 -4.83 6.00 12.21
CA ILE A 161 -4.75 7.02 11.16
C ILE A 161 -5.37 6.51 9.86
N GLU A 162 -5.06 5.29 9.43
CA GLU A 162 -5.65 4.66 8.24
C GLU A 162 -7.18 4.55 8.36
N SER A 163 -7.70 4.19 9.54
CA SER A 163 -9.14 4.16 9.80
C SER A 163 -9.77 5.55 9.64
N TRP A 164 -9.13 6.61 10.16
CA TRP A 164 -9.66 7.97 10.06
C TRP A 164 -9.62 8.51 8.62
N LEU A 165 -8.52 8.27 7.91
CA LEU A 165 -8.40 8.58 6.48
C LEU A 165 -9.48 7.84 5.66
N SER A 166 -9.74 6.57 5.96
CA SER A 166 -10.78 5.78 5.28
C SER A 166 -12.20 6.28 5.53
N MET A 167 -12.43 6.95 6.67
CA MET A 167 -13.69 7.62 6.99
C MET A 167 -13.82 9.00 6.32
N GLY A 168 -12.78 9.46 5.60
CA GLY A 168 -12.78 10.74 4.89
C GLY A 168 -12.23 11.92 5.70
N TYR A 169 -11.56 11.69 6.83
CA TYR A 169 -10.96 12.76 7.62
C TYR A 169 -9.57 13.13 7.12
N GLY A 170 -9.38 14.40 6.77
CA GLY A 170 -8.07 14.98 6.46
C GLY A 170 -7.32 15.51 7.69
N ALA A 171 -6.09 15.97 7.48
CA ALA A 171 -5.19 16.45 8.52
C ALA A 171 -5.75 17.61 9.36
N GLU A 172 -6.50 18.54 8.75
CA GLU A 172 -7.08 19.70 9.45
C GLU A 172 -8.11 19.28 10.50
N ALA A 173 -9.05 18.40 10.13
CA ALA A 173 -10.03 17.87 11.07
C ALA A 173 -9.35 17.08 12.20
N LEU A 174 -8.32 16.30 11.87
CA LEU A 174 -7.58 15.53 12.87
C LEU A 174 -6.71 16.40 13.77
N ALA A 175 -6.24 17.57 13.31
CA ALA A 175 -5.58 18.55 14.17
C ALA A 175 -6.53 19.07 15.26
N ILE A 176 -7.80 19.32 14.93
CA ILE A 176 -8.83 19.72 15.92
C ILE A 176 -9.08 18.58 16.92
N ALA A 177 -9.13 17.33 16.46
CA ALA A 177 -9.32 16.18 17.34
C ALA A 177 -8.11 16.00 18.28
N TYR A 178 -6.91 16.24 17.77
CA TYR A 178 -5.66 16.20 18.52
C TYR A 178 -5.64 17.24 19.64
N ASP A 179 -5.86 18.52 19.32
CA ASP A 179 -5.91 19.61 20.29
C ASP A 179 -6.90 19.31 21.41
N ARG A 180 -8.14 18.93 21.04
CA ARG A 180 -9.18 18.56 22.00
C ARG A 180 -8.80 17.36 22.88
N THR A 181 -8.03 16.43 22.35
CA THR A 181 -7.53 15.27 23.10
C THR A 181 -6.46 15.70 24.10
N VAL A 182 -5.50 16.53 23.66
CA VAL A 182 -4.44 17.04 24.51
C VAL A 182 -5.01 17.94 25.62
N VAL A 183 -5.90 18.88 25.30
CA VAL A 183 -6.58 19.73 26.29
C VAL A 183 -7.41 18.89 27.27
N GLY A 184 -8.09 17.85 26.77
CA GLY A 184 -8.97 17.01 27.58
C GLY A 184 -8.24 15.98 28.46
N THR A 185 -7.04 15.52 28.07
CA THR A 185 -6.35 14.39 28.71
C THR A 185 -4.90 14.68 29.11
N GLY A 186 -4.36 15.84 28.77
CA GLY A 186 -2.98 16.25 29.00
C GLY A 186 -1.94 15.62 28.05
N LYS A 187 -2.36 14.74 27.13
CA LYS A 187 -1.47 14.03 26.20
C LYS A 187 -2.22 13.53 24.97
N LEU A 188 -1.50 12.98 23.99
CA LEU A 188 -2.14 12.19 22.93
C LEU A 188 -2.67 10.87 23.53
N ALA A 189 -3.99 10.69 23.48
CA ALA A 189 -4.67 9.48 23.93
C ALA A 189 -5.51 8.89 22.77
N TRP A 190 -4.95 7.93 22.03
CA TRP A 190 -5.54 7.35 20.81
C TRP A 190 -7.01 6.94 20.94
N ALA A 191 -7.36 6.20 21.99
CA ALA A 191 -8.74 5.76 22.21
C ALA A 191 -9.70 6.92 22.55
N TYR A 192 -9.20 8.01 23.15
CA TYR A 192 -10.00 9.20 23.42
C TYR A 192 -10.22 9.99 22.13
N MET A 193 -9.17 10.18 21.35
CA MET A 193 -9.24 10.85 20.06
C MET A 193 -10.15 10.10 19.07
N ASP A 194 -10.05 8.76 19.04
CA ASP A 194 -10.92 7.92 18.21
C ASP A 194 -12.41 8.10 18.54
N LYS A 195 -12.76 8.26 19.82
CA LYS A 195 -14.15 8.57 20.23
C LYS A 195 -14.63 9.92 19.71
N ILE A 196 -13.75 10.93 19.67
CA ILE A 196 -14.07 12.24 19.08
C ILE A 196 -14.38 12.08 17.60
N VAL A 197 -13.46 11.46 16.85
CA VAL A 197 -13.58 11.29 15.39
C VAL A 197 -14.81 10.45 15.04
N LYS A 198 -15.11 9.38 15.79
CA LYS A 198 -16.32 8.57 15.60
C LYS A 198 -17.60 9.36 15.88
N SER A 199 -17.62 10.18 16.93
CA SER A 199 -18.78 11.04 17.20
C SER A 199 -19.02 12.03 16.06
N TRP A 200 -17.96 12.59 15.47
CA TRP A 200 -18.10 13.43 14.29
C TRP A 200 -18.63 12.66 13.07
N TYR A 201 -18.21 11.40 12.91
CA TYR A 201 -18.64 10.56 11.79
C TYR A 201 -20.14 10.26 11.89
N GLU A 202 -20.62 9.92 13.09
CA GLU A 202 -22.05 9.74 13.40
C GLU A 202 -22.86 11.01 13.11
N LYS A 203 -22.29 12.18 13.42
CA LYS A 203 -22.90 13.50 13.14
C LYS A 203 -22.69 14.00 11.71
N LYS A 204 -21.99 13.24 10.86
CA LYS A 204 -21.62 13.61 9.47
C LYS A 204 -20.83 14.92 9.36
N LEU A 205 -19.93 15.17 10.31
CA LEU A 205 -19.05 16.34 10.35
C LEU A 205 -17.64 15.92 9.88
N PHE A 206 -17.29 16.18 8.63
CA PHE A 206 -16.04 15.69 8.03
C PHE A 206 -14.96 16.77 7.89
N THR A 207 -15.38 18.02 7.74
CA THR A 207 -14.48 19.16 7.54
C THR A 207 -14.29 19.96 8.83
N ALA A 208 -13.17 20.68 8.95
CA ALA A 208 -12.90 21.57 10.07
C ALA A 208 -14.05 22.56 10.31
N GLU A 209 -14.55 23.19 9.24
CA GLU A 209 -15.68 24.12 9.29
C GLU A 209 -16.97 23.46 9.83
N GLN A 210 -17.29 22.25 9.38
CA GLN A 210 -18.44 21.49 9.88
C GLN A 210 -18.28 21.15 11.38
N ILE A 211 -17.08 20.77 11.79
CA ILE A 211 -16.77 20.41 13.18
C ILE A 211 -16.90 21.62 14.10
N GLU A 212 -16.38 22.78 13.70
CA GLU A 212 -16.46 24.01 14.50
C GLU A 212 -17.90 24.50 14.68
N LYS A 213 -18.72 24.42 13.63
CA LYS A 213 -20.14 24.83 13.68
C LYS A 213 -21.04 23.79 14.35
N GLY A 214 -20.80 22.51 14.09
CA GLY A 214 -21.69 21.41 14.42
C GLY A 214 -21.36 20.67 15.71
N ASP A 215 -20.14 20.81 16.24
CA ASP A 215 -19.72 20.15 17.47
C ASP A 215 -19.47 21.16 18.60
N SER A 216 -20.57 21.78 19.03
CA SER A 216 -20.61 22.72 20.16
C SER A 216 -20.34 22.00 21.48
N ARG A 217 -19.06 21.83 21.82
CA ARG A 217 -18.62 21.41 23.17
C ARG A 217 -18.91 22.45 24.26
N ALA A 218 -19.54 23.57 23.94
CA ALA A 218 -20.00 24.57 24.91
C ALA A 218 -21.11 24.07 25.85
N SER A 219 -21.87 23.02 25.50
CA SER A 219 -23.06 22.63 26.26
C SER A 219 -22.84 21.56 27.35
N SER A 220 -21.79 20.73 27.28
CA SER A 220 -21.69 19.56 28.19
C SER A 220 -20.86 19.79 29.46
N ARG A 221 -20.36 21.00 29.71
CA ARG A 221 -19.56 21.31 30.93
C ARG A 221 -20.27 22.21 31.96
N ALA A 222 -21.52 22.58 31.74
CA ALA A 222 -22.36 23.21 32.77
C ALA A 222 -23.27 22.17 33.44
N LYS A 223 -22.70 21.33 34.33
CA LYS A 223 -23.51 20.81 35.43
C LYS A 223 -23.73 21.97 36.41
N PRO A 224 -24.97 22.35 36.76
CA PRO A 224 -25.17 23.31 37.85
C PRO A 224 -24.61 22.66 39.11
N ALA A 225 -23.69 23.35 39.79
CA ALA A 225 -23.37 23.03 41.16
C ALA A 225 -24.67 23.16 41.96
N ALA A 226 -25.21 22.01 42.38
CA ALA A 226 -26.35 22.00 43.28
C ALA A 226 -25.91 22.69 44.57
N GLU A 227 -26.51 23.85 44.79
CA GLU A 227 -26.41 24.66 45.99
C GLU A 227 -26.93 23.84 47.19
N SER A 228 -26.02 23.21 47.91
CA SER A 228 -26.32 22.61 49.21
C SER A 228 -26.24 23.72 50.28
N ALA A 229 -27.43 24.23 50.61
CA ALA A 229 -27.72 25.19 51.67
C ALA A 229 -27.14 24.78 53.05
N PRO A 230 -26.86 25.76 53.94
CA PRO A 230 -26.14 25.53 55.18
C PRO A 230 -27.02 24.84 56.24
N ARG A 231 -26.48 23.78 56.88
CA ARG A 231 -27.08 23.21 58.09
C ARG A 231 -26.91 24.18 59.25
N ARG A 232 -28.04 24.73 59.72
CA ARG A 232 -28.15 25.43 61.01
C ARG A 232 -27.76 24.48 62.15
N THR A 233 -26.94 25.00 63.05
CA THR A 233 -26.70 24.50 64.39
C THR A 233 -27.89 24.83 65.30
N GLY A 234 -28.22 23.93 66.24
CA GLY A 234 -28.99 24.28 67.44
C GLY A 234 -30.02 23.23 67.87
N GLY A 235 -29.90 22.77 69.12
CA GLY A 235 -30.93 22.05 69.88
C GLY A 235 -30.44 20.77 70.51
#